data_AF-A0A395HYM4-F1
#
_entry.id   AF-A0A395HYM4-F1
#
_cell.length_a   1.000
_cell.length_b   1.000
_cell.length_c   1.000
_cell.angle_alpha   90.00
_cell.angle_beta   90.00
_cell.angle_gamma   90.00
#
_symmetry.space_group_name_H-M   'P 1'
#
loop_
_entity.id
_entity.type
_entity.pdbx_description
1 polymer ?
#
loop_
_entity_poly.entity_id
_entity_poly.type
_entity_poly.pdbx_seq_one_letter_code
_entity_poly.pdbx_strand_id
1 'polypeptide(L)'
;MAHRKHTESEKAVQPTTPPVDTIYPSPPPSPRSPSNAGLSVTEEAETITPEAPPSRRGSEVRARTPVSPQSERDTGSDLDEPPQWPTPASVEAFLLFFRQQRKCGGLTLKKPPAPCQRRQRKAEPSEVDAAISLLRQLPRSMPCHTLADTLRKLVLLTHCDKHDGEKTVNARVNTWLKEYFPRPNDAAMLIQEALPGLSTMCLGMESKDCPCEQLLGGRTVQTIEQILSKIKDPVVYLNDKRLAIWLKRLGQNAFCSLHRKKQSPLLLERCLAEIAVARHCQVQETRIDHVSEDPDEADEFWQAPGYDISPFHLLATSSPSIEGCWMPAKAYQETISKSLASRNTKPGSIYAYTVAGNERYLKIGYTCRQISERHAEWTFSCNREVISLYPAASAVGRQVDYPQLVESLCHAELRRHRIRIYCGACQKQHVEWFDVSSDRAIIVIEKWSQWMTRLADHRPNWKNAVKAIVRGASDLEASLQELTQL
;
A
#
# COMPACT_ATOMS: atom_id res chain seq x y z
N MET A 1 53.22 64.80 -3.68
CA MET A 1 53.30 64.10 -4.97
C MET A 1 52.18 63.07 -5.02
N ALA A 2 51.41 63.12 -6.11
CA ALA A 2 50.14 62.44 -6.30
C ALA A 2 50.29 60.92 -6.35
N HIS A 3 49.31 60.17 -5.82
CA HIS A 3 48.90 58.92 -6.44
C HIS A 3 47.39 58.67 -6.29
N ARG A 4 46.84 58.31 -7.45
CA ARG A 4 45.45 58.16 -7.86
C ARG A 4 44.71 57.04 -7.13
N LYS A 5 43.44 57.33 -6.82
CA LYS A 5 42.37 56.34 -6.62
C LYS A 5 42.10 55.60 -7.94
N HIS A 6 41.95 54.29 -7.87
CA HIS A 6 41.20 53.51 -8.85
C HIS A 6 40.11 52.73 -8.13
N THR A 7 38.89 53.02 -8.54
CA THR A 7 37.63 52.37 -8.17
C THR A 7 37.37 51.34 -9.28
N GLU A 8 37.28 50.06 -8.95
CA GLU A 8 36.77 49.04 -9.88
C GLU A 8 35.38 48.58 -9.43
N SER A 9 34.48 48.60 -10.40
CA SER A 9 33.05 48.34 -10.29
C SER A 9 32.80 46.85 -10.54
N GLU A 10 32.27 46.14 -9.57
CA GLU A 10 31.78 44.77 -9.73
C GLU A 10 30.57 44.78 -10.69
N LYS A 11 30.74 44.16 -11.87
CA LYS A 11 29.64 43.78 -12.76
C LYS A 11 29.17 42.38 -12.40
N ALA A 12 27.91 42.28 -11.96
CA ALA A 12 27.21 41.02 -11.77
C ALA A 12 27.09 40.27 -13.11
N VAL A 13 27.63 39.06 -13.16
CA VAL A 13 27.46 38.11 -14.28
C VAL A 13 26.24 37.25 -13.97
N GLN A 14 25.17 37.41 -14.76
CA GLN A 14 24.04 36.48 -14.80
C GLN A 14 24.47 35.18 -15.51
N PRO A 15 24.17 33.99 -14.95
CA PRO A 15 24.31 32.74 -15.67
C PRO A 15 23.14 32.55 -16.64
N THR A 16 23.45 32.52 -17.93
CA THR A 16 22.54 32.14 -19.02
C THR A 16 22.39 30.61 -19.03
N THR A 17 21.18 30.12 -18.77
CA THR A 17 20.81 28.70 -18.91
C THR A 17 20.72 28.33 -20.39
N PRO A 18 21.37 27.25 -20.88
CA PRO A 18 21.13 26.74 -22.21
C PRO A 18 19.82 25.92 -22.28
N PRO A 19 19.13 25.91 -23.43
CA PRO A 19 17.92 25.11 -23.61
C PRO A 19 18.28 23.62 -23.67
N VAL A 20 17.64 22.82 -22.82
CA VAL A 20 17.72 21.36 -22.87
C VAL A 20 16.62 20.87 -23.82
N ASP A 21 17.02 20.53 -25.04
CA ASP A 21 16.18 19.76 -25.97
C ASP A 21 16.04 18.33 -25.42
N THR A 22 14.90 18.05 -24.78
CA THR A 22 14.50 16.72 -24.35
C THR A 22 14.01 15.90 -25.53
N ILE A 23 14.95 15.31 -26.29
CA ILE A 23 14.65 14.15 -27.12
C ILE A 23 14.61 12.93 -26.20
N TYR A 24 13.41 12.57 -25.76
CA TYR A 24 13.16 11.30 -25.08
C TYR A 24 13.35 10.14 -26.08
N PRO A 25 14.24 9.17 -25.84
CA PRO A 25 14.19 7.91 -26.57
C PRO A 25 12.98 7.11 -26.07
N SER A 26 12.19 6.61 -27.02
CA SER A 26 11.10 5.67 -26.78
C SER A 26 11.55 4.49 -25.91
N PRO A 27 10.69 3.97 -25.02
CA PRO A 27 11.03 2.81 -24.19
C PRO A 27 11.41 1.60 -25.06
N PRO A 28 12.38 0.77 -24.62
CA PRO A 28 12.76 -0.42 -25.36
C PRO A 28 11.57 -1.38 -25.47
N PRO A 29 11.38 -2.06 -26.62
CA PRO A 29 10.33 -3.06 -26.75
C PRO A 29 10.61 -4.22 -25.78
N SER A 30 9.57 -4.64 -25.07
CA SER A 30 9.58 -5.82 -24.20
C SER A 30 10.19 -7.05 -24.93
N PRO A 31 10.96 -7.90 -24.22
CA PRO A 31 11.54 -9.11 -24.83
C PRO A 31 10.42 -10.00 -25.36
N ARG A 32 10.41 -10.18 -26.69
CA ARG A 32 9.51 -11.11 -27.38
C ARG A 32 9.86 -12.54 -26.94
N SER A 33 8.88 -13.26 -26.41
CA SER A 33 8.96 -14.71 -26.26
C SER A 33 9.07 -15.36 -27.66
N PRO A 34 9.78 -16.49 -27.80
CA PRO A 34 9.98 -17.14 -29.08
C PRO A 34 8.63 -17.60 -29.66
N SER A 35 8.32 -17.09 -30.84
CA SER A 35 7.13 -17.43 -31.63
C SER A 35 7.23 -18.85 -32.18
N ASN A 36 6.25 -19.68 -31.84
CA ASN A 36 5.96 -20.89 -32.62
C ASN A 36 5.46 -20.49 -34.00
N ALA A 37 6.08 -21.10 -35.01
CA ALA A 37 5.72 -20.94 -36.42
C ALA A 37 4.39 -21.63 -36.74
N GLY A 38 3.66 -21.04 -37.69
CA GLY A 38 2.65 -21.72 -38.49
C GLY A 38 1.22 -21.25 -38.23
N LEU A 39 0.72 -20.37 -39.08
CA LEU A 39 -0.40 -20.67 -39.99
C LEU A 39 -0.82 -19.40 -40.74
N SER A 40 -0.72 -19.49 -42.06
CA SER A 40 -1.19 -18.56 -43.08
C SER A 40 -2.71 -18.58 -43.20
N VAL A 41 -3.37 -17.42 -43.12
CA VAL A 41 -4.70 -17.22 -43.67
C VAL A 41 -4.79 -15.83 -44.31
N THR A 42 -5.33 -15.86 -45.52
CA THR A 42 -5.66 -14.86 -46.53
C THR A 42 -6.39 -13.61 -46.02
N GLU A 43 -5.93 -12.45 -46.49
CA GLU A 43 -6.69 -11.19 -46.51
C GLU A 43 -7.61 -11.15 -47.73
N GLU A 44 -8.90 -10.91 -47.51
CA GLU A 44 -9.82 -10.34 -48.49
C GLU A 44 -10.45 -9.07 -47.93
N ALA A 45 -10.62 -8.13 -48.84
CA ALA A 45 -11.07 -6.76 -48.65
C ALA A 45 -12.54 -6.66 -48.23
N GLU A 46 -12.95 -5.53 -47.65
CA GLU A 46 -13.97 -4.70 -48.30
C GLU A 46 -14.16 -3.33 -47.64
N THR A 47 -14.47 -2.39 -48.53
CA THR A 47 -14.60 -0.95 -48.42
C THR A 47 -16.03 -0.59 -48.00
N ILE A 48 -16.24 0.28 -47.01
CA ILE A 48 -17.55 0.91 -46.79
C ILE A 48 -17.41 2.42 -46.55
N THR A 49 -18.13 3.14 -47.41
CA THR A 49 -18.38 4.58 -47.54
C THR A 49 -19.19 5.14 -46.36
N PRO A 50 -19.02 6.42 -45.95
CA PRO A 50 -19.86 7.02 -44.91
C PRO A 50 -21.12 7.69 -45.50
N GLU A 51 -22.30 7.31 -44.97
CA GLU A 51 -23.57 8.01 -45.18
C GLU A 51 -23.71 9.23 -44.24
N ALA A 52 -24.30 10.29 -44.78
CA ALA A 52 -24.64 11.54 -44.09
C ALA A 52 -25.98 11.46 -43.35
N PRO A 53 -26.22 12.29 -42.31
CA PRO A 53 -27.49 12.29 -41.57
C PRO A 53 -28.50 13.32 -42.12
N PRO A 54 -29.82 13.05 -42.10
CA PRO A 54 -30.82 14.06 -42.36
C PRO A 54 -31.33 14.74 -41.07
N SER A 55 -31.18 16.05 -41.08
CA SER A 55 -32.12 17.10 -40.66
C SER A 55 -33.04 16.86 -39.44
N ARG A 56 -32.74 17.62 -38.39
CA ARG A 56 -33.70 18.17 -37.42
C ARG A 56 -34.88 18.82 -38.14
N ARG A 57 -36.11 18.40 -37.81
CA ARG A 57 -37.32 19.19 -38.00
C ARG A 57 -37.93 19.45 -36.62
N GLY A 58 -38.05 20.72 -36.28
CA GLY A 58 -38.74 21.18 -35.08
C GLY A 58 -40.25 20.97 -35.19
N SER A 59 -40.89 20.91 -34.03
CA SER A 59 -42.30 21.21 -33.89
C SER A 59 -42.55 21.90 -32.56
N GLU A 60 -43.40 22.91 -32.69
CA GLU A 60 -43.76 23.94 -31.74
C GLU A 60 -44.61 23.43 -30.58
N VAL A 61 -44.39 24.07 -29.43
CA VAL A 61 -45.39 24.71 -28.58
C VAL A 61 -46.82 24.17 -28.69
N ARG A 62 -47.28 23.51 -27.62
CA ARG A 62 -48.68 23.61 -27.22
C ARG A 62 -48.83 23.68 -25.70
N ALA A 63 -49.17 24.88 -25.22
CA ALA A 63 -49.66 25.10 -23.88
C ALA A 63 -51.06 24.49 -23.73
N ARG A 64 -51.25 23.66 -22.69
CA ARG A 64 -52.54 23.40 -22.04
C ARG A 64 -52.31 23.14 -20.55
N THR A 65 -53.03 23.91 -19.74
CA THR A 65 -53.32 23.73 -18.31
C THR A 65 -54.83 23.95 -18.19
N PRO A 66 -55.52 23.56 -17.10
CA PRO A 66 -55.42 22.37 -16.26
C PRO A 66 -56.76 21.60 -16.22
N VAL A 67 -56.74 20.29 -15.93
CA VAL A 67 -57.92 19.61 -15.37
C VAL A 67 -57.46 18.70 -14.24
N SER A 68 -57.87 19.06 -13.03
CA SER A 68 -57.76 18.25 -11.82
C SER A 68 -58.71 17.07 -11.88
N PRO A 69 -58.25 15.86 -11.53
CA PRO A 69 -59.08 14.86 -10.88
C PRO A 69 -58.68 14.80 -9.41
N GLN A 70 -59.65 15.11 -8.54
CA GLN A 70 -59.60 14.74 -7.14
C GLN A 70 -59.60 13.20 -7.07
N SER A 71 -58.47 12.61 -6.72
CA SER A 71 -58.32 11.19 -6.44
C SER A 71 -57.84 11.05 -4.99
N GLU A 72 -58.78 10.60 -4.18
CA GLU A 72 -58.64 9.76 -2.98
C GLU A 72 -57.40 9.95 -2.11
N ARG A 73 -57.65 10.46 -0.90
CA ARG A 73 -56.73 10.45 0.23
C ARG A 73 -56.30 9.03 0.53
N ASP A 74 -55.16 8.64 -0.02
CA ASP A 74 -54.44 7.46 0.39
C ASP A 74 -53.95 7.69 1.82
N THR A 75 -54.32 6.74 2.67
CA THR A 75 -54.07 6.80 4.11
C THR A 75 -52.57 6.61 4.28
N GLY A 76 -51.91 7.57 4.93
CA GLY A 76 -50.45 7.63 5.10
C GLY A 76 -49.87 6.28 5.50
N SER A 77 -49.28 5.59 4.52
CA SER A 77 -48.31 4.55 4.77
C SER A 77 -47.12 5.31 5.35
N ASP A 78 -46.93 5.20 6.66
CA ASP A 78 -45.67 5.51 7.31
C ASP A 78 -44.58 4.84 6.45
N LEU A 79 -43.90 5.63 5.64
CA LEU A 79 -42.73 5.18 4.90
C LEU A 79 -41.72 4.82 5.97
N ASP A 80 -41.58 3.52 6.24
CA ASP A 80 -40.68 2.97 7.25
C ASP A 80 -39.33 3.68 7.14
N GLU A 81 -39.07 4.59 8.09
CA GLU A 81 -37.81 5.31 8.17
C GLU A 81 -36.72 4.24 8.25
N PRO A 82 -35.72 4.24 7.35
CA PRO A 82 -34.76 3.16 7.27
C PRO A 82 -34.13 2.93 8.65
N PRO A 83 -33.97 1.67 9.08
CA PRO A 83 -33.56 1.34 10.43
C PRO A 83 -32.27 2.08 10.78
N GLN A 84 -32.35 2.90 11.81
CA GLN A 84 -31.26 3.79 12.22
C GLN A 84 -30.01 2.98 12.61
N TRP A 85 -28.87 3.26 11.98
CA TRP A 85 -27.61 2.52 12.16
C TRP A 85 -26.40 3.47 12.22
N PRO A 86 -25.42 3.27 13.12
CA PRO A 86 -25.40 2.27 14.18
C PRO A 86 -26.44 2.60 15.27
N THR A 87 -26.97 1.56 15.94
CA THR A 87 -27.92 1.77 17.04
C THR A 87 -27.18 2.24 18.30
N PRO A 88 -27.79 3.07 19.16
CA PRO A 88 -27.17 3.42 20.44
C PRO A 88 -26.79 2.20 21.29
N ALA A 89 -27.59 1.13 21.21
CA ALA A 89 -27.33 -0.13 21.90
C ALA A 89 -26.07 -0.83 21.37
N SER A 90 -25.84 -0.86 20.05
CA SER A 90 -24.63 -1.48 19.49
C SER A 90 -23.37 -0.70 19.85
N VAL A 91 -23.43 0.64 19.84
CA VAL A 91 -22.32 1.49 20.28
C VAL A 91 -21.97 1.21 21.74
N GLU A 92 -22.94 1.17 22.66
CA GLU A 92 -22.62 0.91 24.07
C GLU A 92 -22.15 -0.53 24.32
N ALA A 93 -22.71 -1.52 23.62
CA ALA A 93 -22.22 -2.90 23.68
C ALA A 93 -20.74 -3.00 23.23
N PHE A 94 -20.39 -2.34 22.12
CA PHE A 94 -19.01 -2.24 21.65
C PHE A 94 -18.11 -1.54 22.69
N LEU A 95 -18.56 -0.42 23.26
CA LEU A 95 -17.75 0.34 24.23
C LEU A 95 -17.52 -0.44 25.54
N LEU A 96 -18.48 -1.22 26.00
CA LEU A 96 -18.31 -2.13 27.14
C LEU A 96 -17.23 -3.18 26.85
N PHE A 97 -17.31 -3.83 25.69
CA PHE A 97 -16.27 -4.76 25.25
C PHE A 97 -14.90 -4.09 25.13
N PHE A 98 -14.84 -2.93 24.46
CA PHE A 98 -13.61 -2.20 24.20
C PHE A 98 -12.88 -1.83 25.50
N ARG A 99 -13.61 -1.35 26.52
CA ARG A 99 -13.04 -0.98 27.84
C ARG A 99 -12.45 -2.17 28.60
N GLN A 100 -12.97 -3.38 28.38
CA GLN A 100 -12.44 -4.61 29.00
C GLN A 100 -11.17 -5.10 28.31
N GLN A 101 -10.93 -4.70 27.05
CA GLN A 101 -9.74 -5.09 26.31
C GLN A 101 -8.52 -4.32 26.80
N ARG A 102 -7.57 -5.05 27.42
CA ARG A 102 -6.24 -4.55 27.79
C ARG A 102 -5.12 -5.07 26.88
N LYS A 103 -5.51 -5.79 25.82
CA LYS A 103 -4.61 -6.47 24.88
C LYS A 103 -4.81 -5.91 23.47
N CYS A 104 -3.78 -6.06 22.64
CA CYS A 104 -3.78 -5.56 21.27
C CYS A 104 -4.93 -6.12 20.42
N GLY A 105 -5.23 -7.42 20.52
CA GLY A 105 -6.35 -8.02 19.79
C GLY A 105 -6.17 -8.16 18.26
N GLY A 106 -5.16 -7.51 17.67
CA GLY A 106 -4.82 -7.66 16.25
C GLY A 106 -4.50 -9.11 15.86
N LEU A 107 -4.93 -9.55 14.68
CA LEU A 107 -4.74 -10.93 14.24
C LEU A 107 -3.28 -11.23 13.94
N THR A 108 -2.77 -12.30 14.55
CA THR A 108 -1.42 -12.80 14.31
C THR A 108 -1.36 -13.72 13.08
N LEU A 109 -0.18 -13.87 12.48
CA LEU A 109 0.06 -14.77 11.33
C LEU A 109 0.08 -16.27 11.71
N LYS A 110 -0.35 -16.65 12.92
CA LYS A 110 -0.47 -18.05 13.32
C LYS A 110 -1.56 -18.74 12.49
N LYS A 111 -1.48 -20.06 12.33
CA LYS A 111 -2.54 -20.89 11.73
C LYS A 111 -3.12 -21.80 12.83
N PRO A 112 -4.38 -21.62 13.28
CA PRO A 112 -5.32 -20.58 12.86
C PRO A 112 -4.92 -19.17 13.36
N PRO A 113 -5.37 -18.09 12.70
CA PRO A 113 -5.14 -16.73 13.17
C PRO A 113 -5.66 -16.54 14.59
N ALA A 114 -4.82 -16.03 15.47
CA ALA A 114 -5.17 -15.81 16.87
C ALA A 114 -5.00 -14.32 17.26
N PRO A 115 -5.86 -13.77 18.13
CA PRO A 115 -5.72 -12.39 18.61
C PRO A 115 -4.39 -12.18 19.38
N CYS A 116 -3.74 -11.06 19.12
CA CYS A 116 -2.49 -10.69 19.76
C CYS A 116 -2.69 -10.45 21.27
N GLN A 117 -1.90 -11.16 22.07
CA GLN A 117 -1.94 -11.09 23.53
C GLN A 117 -0.99 -10.03 24.11
N ARG A 118 -0.24 -9.30 23.26
CA ARG A 118 0.65 -8.22 23.71
C ARG A 118 -0.17 -7.09 24.34
N ARG A 119 0.41 -6.40 25.31
CA ARG A 119 -0.18 -5.18 25.87
C ARG A 119 -0.36 -4.13 24.77
N GLN A 120 -1.42 -3.35 24.90
CA GLN A 120 -1.72 -2.22 24.02
C GLN A 120 -0.62 -1.16 24.10
N ARG A 121 -0.51 -0.31 23.08
CA ARG A 121 0.31 0.90 23.18
C ARG A 121 -0.25 1.76 24.33
N LYS A 122 0.65 2.45 25.05
CA LYS A 122 0.23 3.47 26.02
C LYS A 122 -0.24 4.69 25.22
N ALA A 123 -1.51 4.70 24.84
CA ALA A 123 -2.17 5.88 24.31
C ALA A 123 -2.52 6.83 25.47
N GLU A 124 -2.52 8.14 25.19
CA GLU A 124 -3.01 9.10 26.18
C GLU A 124 -4.51 8.84 26.43
N PRO A 125 -4.95 8.73 27.69
CA PRO A 125 -6.36 8.44 28.00
C PRO A 125 -7.32 9.41 27.32
N SER A 126 -6.93 10.69 27.20
CA SER A 126 -7.70 11.73 26.52
C SER A 126 -7.94 11.47 25.03
N GLU A 127 -6.98 10.87 24.31
CA GLU A 127 -7.15 10.53 22.89
C GLU A 127 -8.15 9.39 22.71
N VAL A 128 -8.09 8.39 23.60
CA VAL A 128 -9.04 7.27 23.62
C VAL A 128 -10.44 7.79 23.93
N ASP A 129 -10.57 8.64 24.95
CA ASP A 129 -11.85 9.24 25.34
C ASP A 129 -12.41 10.16 24.24
N ALA A 130 -11.56 10.89 23.52
CA ALA A 130 -11.97 11.69 22.37
C ALA A 130 -12.50 10.81 21.22
N ALA A 131 -11.81 9.70 20.91
CA ALA A 131 -12.27 8.76 19.88
C ALA A 131 -13.57 8.04 20.27
N ILE A 132 -13.74 7.68 21.55
CA ILE A 132 -14.99 7.14 22.08
C ILE A 132 -16.12 8.18 22.00
N SER A 133 -15.83 9.43 22.33
CA SER A 133 -16.81 10.52 22.26
C SER A 133 -17.26 10.77 20.81
N LEU A 134 -16.32 10.74 19.87
CA LEU A 134 -16.62 10.81 18.44
C LEU A 134 -17.56 9.68 18.02
N LEU A 135 -17.27 8.43 18.43
CA LEU A 135 -18.11 7.26 18.12
C LEU A 135 -19.54 7.41 18.63
N ARG A 136 -19.74 7.99 19.83
CA ARG A 136 -21.08 8.25 20.39
C ARG A 136 -21.86 9.34 19.66
N GLN A 137 -21.15 10.32 19.11
CA GLN A 137 -21.75 11.49 18.46
C GLN A 137 -22.03 11.28 16.97
N LEU A 138 -21.68 10.10 16.43
CA LEU A 138 -21.88 9.78 15.03
C LEU A 138 -23.38 9.84 14.65
N PRO A 139 -23.75 10.57 13.57
CA PRO A 139 -25.13 10.60 13.09
C PRO A 139 -25.64 9.22 12.68
N ARG A 140 -26.91 8.94 12.94
CA ARG A 140 -27.58 7.66 12.57
C ARG A 140 -27.76 7.47 11.05
N SER A 141 -27.57 8.53 10.27
CA SER A 141 -27.64 8.52 8.80
C SER A 141 -26.25 8.49 8.15
N MET A 142 -25.19 8.29 8.93
CA MET A 142 -23.83 8.40 8.40
C MET A 142 -23.48 7.29 7.40
N PRO A 143 -22.57 7.56 6.46
CA PRO A 143 -21.97 6.51 5.64
C PRO A 143 -21.13 5.52 6.48
N CYS A 144 -21.17 4.23 6.11
CA CYS A 144 -20.42 3.16 6.77
C CYS A 144 -18.90 3.44 6.86
N HIS A 145 -18.31 4.09 5.84
CA HIS A 145 -16.89 4.43 5.85
C HIS A 145 -16.51 5.38 7.00
N THR A 146 -17.39 6.31 7.40
CA THR A 146 -17.07 7.24 8.48
C THR A 146 -17.07 6.52 9.86
N LEU A 147 -17.89 5.48 10.03
CA LEU A 147 -17.83 4.61 11.21
C LEU A 147 -16.52 3.79 11.18
N ALA A 148 -16.20 3.19 10.03
CA ALA A 148 -14.97 2.44 9.85
C ALA A 148 -13.71 3.28 10.16
N ASP A 149 -13.69 4.56 9.76
CA ASP A 149 -12.60 5.49 10.07
C ASP A 149 -12.50 5.81 11.57
N THR A 150 -13.64 5.95 12.25
CA THR A 150 -13.66 6.16 13.70
C THR A 150 -13.16 4.91 14.45
N LEU A 151 -13.59 3.72 14.02
CA LEU A 151 -13.07 2.45 14.53
C LEU A 151 -11.58 2.29 14.23
N ARG A 152 -11.11 2.67 13.04
CA ARG A 152 -9.69 2.67 12.66
C ARG A 152 -8.85 3.50 13.63
N LYS A 153 -9.33 4.69 14.04
CA LYS A 153 -8.66 5.51 15.07
C LYS A 153 -8.52 4.76 16.40
N LEU A 154 -9.60 4.14 16.89
CA LEU A 154 -9.56 3.34 18.12
C LEU A 154 -8.63 2.12 18.01
N VAL A 155 -8.60 1.46 16.86
CA VAL A 155 -7.67 0.36 16.58
C VAL A 155 -6.23 0.83 16.69
N LEU A 156 -5.88 1.96 16.06
CA LEU A 156 -4.52 2.50 16.10
C LEU A 156 -4.07 2.90 17.52
N LEU A 157 -5.00 3.38 18.36
CA LEU A 157 -4.73 3.69 19.77
C LEU A 157 -4.53 2.43 20.64
N THR A 158 -5.10 1.30 20.26
CA THR A 158 -5.07 0.06 21.06
C THR A 158 -4.10 -1.01 20.53
N HIS A 159 -3.73 -0.97 19.26
CA HIS A 159 -2.78 -1.93 18.70
C HIS A 159 -1.38 -1.78 19.30
N CYS A 160 -0.66 -2.91 19.40
CA CYS A 160 0.76 -2.86 19.71
C CYS A 160 1.57 -2.48 18.46
N ASP A 161 2.86 -2.19 18.66
CA ASP A 161 3.83 -1.83 17.62
C ASP A 161 3.99 -2.86 16.49
N LYS A 162 3.44 -4.07 16.66
CA LYS A 162 3.46 -5.14 15.64
C LYS A 162 2.20 -5.24 14.80
N HIS A 163 1.13 -4.52 15.13
CA HIS A 163 -0.17 -4.65 14.45
C HIS A 163 -0.76 -3.31 14.00
N ASP A 164 0.00 -2.22 14.00
CA ASP A 164 -0.42 -0.92 13.48
C ASP A 164 -0.24 -0.79 11.95
N GLY A 165 0.06 -1.90 11.25
CA GLY A 165 -0.02 -1.95 9.79
C GLY A 165 -1.46 -1.97 9.28
N GLU A 166 -1.70 -1.38 8.11
CA GLU A 166 -3.05 -1.21 7.56
C GLU A 166 -3.81 -2.53 7.40
N LYS A 167 -3.15 -3.61 6.96
CA LYS A 167 -3.76 -4.95 6.87
C LYS A 167 -4.33 -5.43 8.21
N THR A 168 -3.55 -5.30 9.29
CA THR A 168 -3.97 -5.76 10.63
C THR A 168 -5.00 -4.82 11.24
N VAL A 169 -4.91 -3.52 10.94
CA VAL A 169 -5.89 -2.51 11.35
C VAL A 169 -7.24 -2.78 10.67
N ASN A 170 -7.26 -2.93 9.35
CA ASN A 170 -8.47 -3.22 8.57
C ASN A 170 -9.11 -4.55 8.99
N ALA A 171 -8.30 -5.59 9.21
CA ALA A 171 -8.82 -6.85 9.72
C ALA A 171 -9.55 -6.68 11.06
N ARG A 172 -9.00 -5.88 11.99
CA ARG A 172 -9.62 -5.61 13.29
C ARG A 172 -10.89 -4.76 13.16
N VAL A 173 -10.88 -3.72 12.33
CA VAL A 173 -12.06 -2.89 12.05
C VAL A 173 -13.18 -3.74 11.47
N ASN A 174 -12.88 -4.60 10.48
CA ASN A 174 -13.87 -5.48 9.87
C ASN A 174 -14.45 -6.48 10.87
N THR A 175 -13.64 -7.02 11.78
CA THR A 175 -14.14 -7.85 12.89
C THR A 175 -15.14 -7.07 13.75
N TRP A 176 -14.83 -5.83 14.13
CA TRP A 176 -15.73 -5.01 14.94
C TRP A 176 -17.01 -4.61 14.23
N LEU A 177 -16.92 -4.25 12.94
CA LEU A 177 -18.08 -3.96 12.10
C LEU A 177 -19.00 -5.18 12.04
N LYS A 178 -18.44 -6.38 11.82
CA LYS A 178 -19.22 -7.62 11.73
C LYS A 178 -19.87 -8.03 13.06
N GLU A 179 -19.13 -7.94 14.17
CA GLU A 179 -19.59 -8.43 15.47
C GLU A 179 -20.55 -7.46 16.17
N TYR A 180 -20.26 -6.16 16.12
CA TYR A 180 -20.98 -5.16 16.90
C TYR A 180 -21.88 -4.26 16.07
N PHE A 181 -21.52 -4.02 14.81
CA PHE A 181 -22.25 -3.11 13.94
C PHE A 181 -22.79 -3.83 12.69
N PRO A 182 -23.41 -5.02 12.80
CA PRO A 182 -23.95 -5.69 11.63
C PRO A 182 -25.00 -4.77 11.01
N ARG A 183 -24.77 -4.35 9.76
CA ARG A 183 -25.73 -3.57 9.01
C ARG A 183 -26.63 -4.56 8.27
N PRO A 184 -27.94 -4.60 8.56
CA PRO A 184 -28.84 -5.43 7.78
C PRO A 184 -28.72 -5.01 6.31
N ASN A 185 -28.50 -5.97 5.42
CA ASN A 185 -28.59 -5.77 3.97
C ASN A 185 -27.56 -4.80 3.34
N ASP A 186 -26.39 -4.58 3.95
CA ASP A 186 -25.32 -3.83 3.27
C ASP A 186 -24.70 -4.68 2.15
N ALA A 187 -25.27 -4.54 0.95
CA ALA A 187 -24.81 -5.26 -0.23
C ALA A 187 -23.33 -5.05 -0.50
N ALA A 188 -22.78 -3.85 -0.26
CA ALA A 188 -21.37 -3.58 -0.49
C ALA A 188 -20.48 -4.42 0.45
N MET A 189 -20.90 -4.63 1.70
CA MET A 189 -20.23 -5.55 2.62
C MET A 189 -20.34 -7.01 2.18
N LEU A 190 -21.53 -7.47 1.80
CA LEU A 190 -21.74 -8.85 1.35
C LEU A 190 -20.95 -9.14 0.06
N ILE A 191 -20.92 -8.18 -0.87
CA ILE A 191 -20.09 -8.23 -2.08
C ILE A 191 -18.61 -8.25 -1.71
N GLN A 192 -18.17 -7.46 -0.73
CA GLN A 192 -16.80 -7.51 -0.24
C GLN A 192 -16.45 -8.89 0.34
N GLU A 193 -17.37 -9.57 1.01
CA GLU A 193 -17.16 -10.94 1.51
C GLU A 193 -17.13 -11.99 0.38
N ALA A 194 -17.89 -11.77 -0.69
CA ALA A 194 -17.91 -12.62 -1.90
C ALA A 194 -16.63 -12.50 -2.76
N LEU A 195 -15.95 -11.36 -2.66
CA LEU A 195 -14.74 -11.10 -3.42
C LEU A 195 -13.51 -11.67 -2.70
N PRO A 196 -12.51 -12.19 -3.45
CA PRO A 196 -11.26 -12.60 -2.83
C PRO A 196 -10.56 -11.41 -2.18
N GLY A 197 -9.95 -11.66 -1.01
CA GLY A 197 -9.09 -10.68 -0.37
C GLY A 197 -7.86 -10.34 -1.23
N LEU A 198 -7.36 -9.12 -1.08
CA LEU A 198 -6.14 -8.68 -1.76
C LEU A 198 -4.95 -9.55 -1.33
N SER A 199 -4.20 -10.06 -2.31
CA SER A 199 -3.13 -11.03 -2.10
C SER A 199 -1.92 -10.69 -2.96
N THR A 200 -0.72 -10.89 -2.40
CA THR A 200 0.56 -10.83 -3.13
C THR A 200 0.96 -12.19 -3.68
N MET A 201 0.11 -13.20 -3.56
CA MET A 201 0.31 -14.56 -4.04
C MET A 201 -0.85 -14.93 -4.96
N CYS A 202 -0.56 -15.77 -5.94
CA CYS A 202 -1.55 -16.37 -6.82
C CYS A 202 -2.68 -17.04 -6.01
N LEU A 203 -3.94 -16.79 -6.36
CA LEU A 203 -5.09 -17.43 -5.72
C LEU A 203 -5.33 -18.89 -6.16
N GLY A 204 -4.48 -19.38 -7.05
CA GLY A 204 -4.59 -20.71 -7.63
C GLY A 204 -4.31 -21.82 -6.63
N MET A 205 -5.04 -22.92 -6.74
CA MET A 205 -4.81 -24.15 -5.99
C MET A 205 -4.09 -25.18 -6.87
N GLU A 206 -3.08 -25.86 -6.33
CA GLU A 206 -2.43 -27.01 -6.95
C GLU A 206 -3.24 -28.31 -6.71
N SER A 207 -2.84 -29.43 -7.31
CA SER A 207 -3.61 -30.70 -7.32
C SER A 207 -3.84 -31.37 -5.96
N LYS A 208 -3.33 -30.79 -4.86
CA LYS A 208 -3.43 -31.31 -3.49
C LYS A 208 -4.06 -30.30 -2.52
N ASP A 209 -4.89 -29.38 -3.01
CA ASP A 209 -5.41 -28.25 -2.25
C ASP A 209 -4.30 -27.38 -1.61
N CYS A 210 -3.09 -27.43 -2.18
CA CYS A 210 -2.00 -26.58 -1.77
C CYS A 210 -2.15 -25.21 -2.46
N PRO A 211 -2.13 -24.09 -1.72
CA PRO A 211 -2.16 -22.78 -2.34
C PRO A 211 -0.88 -22.56 -3.15
N CYS A 212 -1.01 -21.95 -4.32
CA CYS A 212 0.12 -21.62 -5.17
C CYS A 212 1.04 -20.59 -4.50
N GLU A 213 2.35 -20.87 -4.48
CA GLU A 213 3.35 -19.99 -3.86
C GLU A 213 3.90 -18.91 -4.81
N GLN A 214 3.39 -18.84 -6.05
CA GLN A 214 3.84 -17.86 -7.03
C GLN A 214 3.44 -16.44 -6.60
N LEU A 215 4.44 -15.56 -6.51
CA LEU A 215 4.25 -14.15 -6.14
C LEU A 215 3.61 -13.37 -7.29
N LEU A 216 2.69 -12.48 -6.92
CA LEU A 216 2.16 -11.45 -7.80
C LEU A 216 2.99 -10.17 -7.62
N GLY A 217 3.35 -9.53 -8.72
CA GLY A 217 4.04 -8.24 -8.68
C GLY A 217 3.13 -7.15 -8.13
N GLY A 218 3.72 -6.13 -7.51
CA GLY A 218 3.01 -5.01 -6.91
C GLY A 218 2.06 -4.32 -7.89
N ARG A 219 2.45 -4.24 -9.17
CA ARG A 219 1.61 -3.66 -10.24
C ARG A 219 0.31 -4.45 -10.38
N THR A 220 0.42 -5.78 -10.40
CA THR A 220 -0.73 -6.68 -10.46
C THR A 220 -1.60 -6.55 -9.22
N VAL A 221 -1.00 -6.42 -8.03
CA VAL A 221 -1.76 -6.22 -6.78
C VAL A 221 -2.55 -4.91 -6.82
N GLN A 222 -1.95 -3.81 -7.25
CA GLN A 222 -2.65 -2.52 -7.40
C GLN A 222 -3.75 -2.59 -8.47
N THR A 223 -3.52 -3.29 -9.58
CA THR A 223 -4.57 -3.56 -10.58
C THR A 223 -5.73 -4.33 -9.96
N ILE A 224 -5.47 -5.37 -9.16
CA ILE A 224 -6.50 -6.13 -8.46
C ILE A 224 -7.28 -5.21 -7.51
N GLU A 225 -6.58 -4.38 -6.72
CA GLU A 225 -7.22 -3.43 -5.80
C GLU A 225 -8.17 -2.47 -6.53
N GLN A 226 -7.76 -1.90 -7.66
CA GLN A 226 -8.61 -1.03 -8.49
C GLN A 226 -9.82 -1.78 -9.07
N ILE A 227 -9.62 -3.00 -9.57
CA ILE A 227 -10.72 -3.85 -10.06
C ILE A 227 -11.71 -4.15 -8.93
N LEU A 228 -11.22 -4.51 -7.73
CA LEU A 228 -12.06 -4.76 -6.57
C LEU A 228 -12.83 -3.51 -6.14
N SER A 229 -12.21 -2.33 -6.22
CA SER A 229 -12.90 -1.06 -5.97
C SER A 229 -14.01 -0.80 -6.98
N LYS A 230 -13.75 -1.04 -8.27
CA LYS A 230 -14.74 -0.87 -9.35
C LYS A 230 -15.90 -1.85 -9.21
N ILE A 231 -15.64 -3.11 -8.84
CA ILE A 231 -16.73 -4.10 -8.62
C ILE A 231 -17.65 -3.65 -7.49
N LYS A 232 -17.16 -2.97 -6.45
CA LYS A 232 -18.00 -2.49 -5.34
C LYS A 232 -18.86 -1.28 -5.68
N ASP A 233 -18.68 -0.68 -6.84
CA ASP A 233 -19.53 0.42 -7.32
C ASP A 233 -20.92 -0.13 -7.66
N PRO A 234 -22.02 0.43 -7.12
CA PRO A 234 -23.39 0.02 -7.47
C PRO A 234 -23.68 0.00 -8.97
N VAL A 235 -23.11 0.92 -9.74
CA VAL A 235 -23.29 0.95 -11.20
C VAL A 235 -22.70 -0.29 -11.86
N VAL A 236 -21.63 -0.85 -11.29
CA VAL A 236 -21.00 -2.08 -11.79
C VAL A 236 -21.71 -3.30 -11.23
N TYR A 237 -21.81 -3.43 -9.91
CA TYR A 237 -22.36 -4.65 -9.36
C TYR A 237 -23.85 -4.79 -9.56
N LEU A 238 -24.65 -3.79 -9.93
CA LEU A 238 -26.07 -4.00 -10.26
C LEU A 238 -26.31 -4.36 -11.73
N ASN A 239 -25.28 -4.28 -12.57
CA ASN A 239 -25.35 -4.62 -14.00
C ASN A 239 -24.54 -5.90 -14.29
N ASP A 240 -25.21 -6.98 -14.69
CA ASP A 240 -24.58 -8.28 -14.91
C ASP A 240 -23.49 -8.28 -15.98
N LYS A 241 -23.71 -7.53 -17.07
CA LYS A 241 -22.74 -7.44 -18.16
C LYS A 241 -21.46 -6.74 -17.68
N ARG A 242 -21.61 -5.60 -16.99
CA ARG A 242 -20.46 -4.85 -16.42
C ARG A 242 -19.74 -5.67 -15.34
N LEU A 243 -20.49 -6.30 -14.43
CA LEU A 243 -19.92 -7.14 -13.39
C LEU A 243 -19.10 -8.30 -13.97
N ALA A 244 -19.63 -9.00 -14.98
CA ALA A 244 -18.92 -10.10 -15.63
C ALA A 244 -17.59 -9.66 -16.28
N ILE A 245 -17.56 -8.47 -16.90
CA ILE A 245 -16.33 -7.90 -17.48
C ILE A 245 -15.28 -7.66 -16.39
N TRP A 246 -15.66 -7.01 -15.29
CA TRP A 246 -14.73 -6.73 -14.20
C TRP A 246 -14.28 -7.98 -13.45
N LEU A 247 -15.15 -8.97 -13.26
CA LEU A 247 -14.77 -10.26 -12.67
C LEU A 247 -13.84 -11.07 -13.59
N LYS A 248 -14.03 -11.01 -14.92
CA LYS A 248 -13.08 -11.59 -15.88
C LYS A 248 -11.71 -10.92 -15.78
N ARG A 249 -11.66 -9.58 -15.68
CA ARG A 249 -10.42 -8.83 -15.45
C ARG A 249 -9.77 -9.23 -14.11
N LEU A 250 -10.56 -9.42 -13.05
CA LEU A 250 -10.08 -9.90 -11.75
C LEU A 250 -9.40 -11.26 -11.89
N GLY A 251 -10.05 -12.23 -12.53
CA GLY A 251 -9.49 -13.55 -12.77
C GLY A 251 -8.22 -13.54 -13.64
N GLN A 252 -8.09 -12.60 -14.59
CA GLN A 252 -6.85 -12.46 -15.37
C GLN A 252 -5.65 -12.02 -14.52
N ASN A 253 -5.88 -11.26 -13.45
CA ASN A 253 -4.82 -10.67 -12.62
C ASN A 253 -4.58 -11.44 -11.31
N ALA A 254 -5.58 -12.13 -10.77
CA ALA A 254 -5.50 -12.84 -9.51
C ALA A 254 -4.72 -14.18 -9.57
N PHE A 255 -4.42 -14.67 -10.77
CA PHE A 255 -3.74 -15.94 -11.00
C PHE A 255 -2.43 -15.77 -11.78
N CYS A 256 -1.44 -16.61 -11.46
CA CYS A 256 -0.24 -16.75 -12.29
C CYS A 256 -0.57 -17.40 -13.64
N SER A 257 0.38 -17.38 -14.58
CA SER A 257 0.20 -17.92 -15.94
C SER A 257 -0.27 -19.38 -15.97
N LEU A 258 0.14 -20.19 -15.00
CA LEU A 258 -0.22 -21.62 -14.89
C LEU A 258 -1.68 -21.82 -14.46
N HIS A 259 -2.19 -20.97 -13.57
CA HIS A 259 -3.53 -21.14 -12.99
C HIS A 259 -4.61 -20.32 -13.71
N ARG A 260 -4.22 -19.25 -14.42
CA ARG A 260 -5.15 -18.30 -15.06
C ARG A 260 -6.19 -18.98 -15.95
N LYS A 261 -5.77 -19.87 -16.87
CA LYS A 261 -6.69 -20.50 -17.83
C LYS A 261 -7.73 -21.41 -17.15
N LYS A 262 -7.32 -22.14 -16.11
CA LYS A 262 -8.17 -23.16 -15.47
C LYS A 262 -9.05 -22.58 -14.36
N GLN A 263 -8.52 -21.66 -13.56
CA GLN A 263 -9.18 -21.22 -12.31
C GLN A 263 -9.85 -19.86 -12.41
N SER A 264 -9.51 -19.05 -13.42
CA SER A 264 -10.21 -17.79 -13.68
C SER A 264 -11.72 -17.97 -13.94
N PRO A 265 -12.17 -18.95 -14.74
CA PRO A 265 -13.61 -19.16 -14.95
C PRO A 265 -14.33 -19.57 -13.65
N LEU A 266 -13.71 -20.42 -12.84
CA LEU A 266 -14.29 -20.88 -11.57
C LEU A 266 -14.45 -19.73 -10.56
N LEU A 267 -13.46 -18.82 -10.51
CA LEU A 267 -13.56 -17.61 -9.68
C LEU A 267 -14.72 -16.72 -10.13
N LEU A 268 -14.87 -16.52 -11.44
CA LEU A 268 -15.96 -15.73 -12.03
C LEU A 268 -17.33 -16.32 -11.65
N GLU A 269 -17.52 -17.62 -11.87
CA GLU A 269 -18.77 -18.32 -11.54
C GLU A 269 -19.12 -18.21 -10.05
N ARG A 270 -18.15 -18.45 -9.16
CA ARG A 270 -18.35 -18.33 -7.71
C ARG A 270 -18.74 -16.91 -7.32
N CYS A 271 -17.97 -15.90 -7.74
CA CYS A 271 -18.24 -14.51 -7.37
C CYS A 271 -19.58 -14.02 -7.94
N LEU A 272 -19.97 -14.42 -9.15
CA LEU A 272 -21.30 -14.10 -9.70
C LEU A 272 -22.42 -14.68 -8.83
N ALA A 273 -22.31 -15.94 -8.42
CA ALA A 273 -23.31 -16.58 -7.56
C ALA A 273 -23.42 -15.90 -6.19
N GLU A 274 -22.30 -15.64 -5.52
CA GLU A 274 -22.27 -15.00 -4.20
C GLU A 274 -22.74 -13.53 -4.26
N ILE A 275 -22.37 -12.78 -5.29
CA ILE A 275 -22.85 -11.40 -5.50
C ILE A 275 -24.35 -11.40 -5.83
N ALA A 276 -24.85 -12.37 -6.59
CA ALA A 276 -26.29 -12.50 -6.84
C ALA A 276 -27.05 -12.66 -5.51
N VAL A 277 -26.57 -13.52 -4.59
CA VAL A 277 -27.15 -13.65 -3.25
C VAL A 277 -27.10 -12.31 -2.49
N ALA A 278 -25.97 -11.61 -2.52
CA ALA A 278 -25.81 -10.31 -1.86
C ALA A 278 -26.80 -9.25 -2.39
N ARG A 279 -27.05 -9.21 -3.70
CA ARG A 279 -28.02 -8.29 -4.32
C ARG A 279 -29.45 -8.58 -3.93
N HIS A 280 -29.82 -9.86 -3.80
CA HIS A 280 -31.20 -10.22 -3.42
C HIS A 280 -31.55 -9.70 -2.02
N CYS A 281 -30.56 -9.47 -1.15
CA CYS A 281 -30.76 -8.78 0.12
C CYS A 281 -31.05 -7.27 -0.03
N GLN A 282 -30.73 -6.64 -1.17
CA GLN A 282 -30.84 -5.18 -1.39
C GLN A 282 -32.09 -4.76 -2.18
N VAL A 283 -32.60 -5.62 -3.08
CA VAL A 283 -33.61 -5.25 -4.09
C VAL A 283 -34.97 -4.83 -3.49
N GLN A 284 -35.19 -4.95 -2.18
CA GLN A 284 -36.42 -4.45 -1.56
C GLN A 284 -36.45 -2.91 -1.35
N GLU A 285 -35.31 -2.20 -1.38
CA GLU A 285 -35.30 -0.77 -0.95
C GLU A 285 -34.94 0.27 -2.02
N THR A 286 -34.23 -0.07 -3.09
CA THR A 286 -33.76 0.94 -4.08
C THR A 286 -34.21 0.61 -5.50
N ARG A 287 -35.24 1.31 -5.96
CA ARG A 287 -35.63 1.36 -7.37
C ARG A 287 -34.65 2.30 -8.09
N ILE A 288 -33.61 1.76 -8.72
CA ILE A 288 -32.69 2.57 -9.52
C ILE A 288 -33.35 2.80 -10.88
N ASP A 289 -33.60 4.07 -11.20
CA ASP A 289 -34.09 4.49 -12.51
C ASP A 289 -33.16 3.96 -13.62
N HIS A 290 -33.77 3.51 -14.72
CA HIS A 290 -33.11 2.84 -15.87
C HIS A 290 -31.69 3.36 -16.15
N VAL A 291 -30.68 2.57 -15.76
CA VAL A 291 -29.30 2.79 -16.18
C VAL A 291 -29.21 2.53 -17.68
N SER A 292 -28.78 3.54 -18.45
CA SER A 292 -28.61 3.44 -19.90
C SER A 292 -27.76 2.21 -20.26
N GLU A 293 -28.29 1.34 -21.12
CA GLU A 293 -27.59 0.14 -21.59
C GLU A 293 -26.62 0.44 -22.75
N ASP A 294 -25.88 1.56 -22.71
CA ASP A 294 -24.93 1.88 -23.78
C ASP A 294 -23.82 0.80 -23.81
N PRO A 295 -23.78 -0.07 -24.85
CA PRO A 295 -22.85 -1.17 -24.92
C PRO A 295 -21.40 -0.71 -25.15
N ASP A 296 -21.19 0.52 -25.65
CA ASP A 296 -19.85 1.05 -25.93
C ASP A 296 -19.14 1.52 -24.64
N GLU A 297 -19.88 1.80 -23.57
CA GLU A 297 -19.30 2.15 -22.26
C GLU A 297 -18.63 0.95 -21.57
N ALA A 298 -18.89 -0.28 -22.03
CA ALA A 298 -18.28 -1.51 -21.52
C ALA A 298 -16.80 -1.66 -21.90
N ASP A 299 -16.34 -0.93 -22.92
CA ASP A 299 -14.95 -0.83 -23.35
C ASP A 299 -14.20 0.34 -22.68
N GLU A 300 -14.63 0.75 -21.47
CA GLU A 300 -13.91 1.71 -20.62
C GLU A 300 -12.40 1.39 -20.67
N PHE A 301 -11.65 2.31 -21.27
CA PHE A 301 -10.24 2.14 -21.65
C PHE A 301 -9.39 1.91 -20.41
N TRP A 302 -9.20 0.63 -20.06
CA TRP A 302 -8.48 0.29 -18.86
C TRP A 302 -6.97 0.17 -19.12
N GLN A 303 -6.19 1.13 -18.64
CA GLN A 303 -4.73 1.12 -18.69
C GLN A 303 -4.12 0.62 -17.38
N ALA A 304 -3.52 -0.58 -17.39
CA ALA A 304 -2.77 -1.07 -16.22
C ALA A 304 -1.85 0.03 -15.66
N PRO A 305 -1.85 0.27 -14.33
CA PRO A 305 -1.21 1.44 -13.74
C PRO A 305 0.28 1.46 -14.09
N GLY A 306 0.86 2.63 -14.30
CA GLY A 306 2.32 2.79 -14.42
C GLY A 306 3.04 2.44 -13.11
N TYR A 307 4.28 2.92 -12.97
CA TYR A 307 4.91 2.93 -11.66
C TYR A 307 4.15 3.83 -10.69
N ASP A 308 4.03 3.38 -9.46
CA ASP A 308 3.37 4.11 -8.39
C ASP A 308 4.26 5.25 -7.89
N ILE A 309 3.93 6.47 -8.33
CA ILE A 309 4.57 7.72 -7.90
C ILE A 309 3.81 8.40 -6.75
N SER A 310 2.75 7.78 -6.21
CA SER A 310 1.98 8.39 -5.13
C SER A 310 2.86 8.61 -3.89
N PRO A 311 2.59 9.66 -3.09
CA PRO A 311 3.28 9.86 -1.81
C PRO A 311 3.18 8.63 -0.92
N PHE A 312 4.23 8.33 -0.17
CA PHE A 312 4.19 7.23 0.78
C PHE A 312 3.08 7.38 1.82
N HIS A 313 2.36 6.29 2.06
CA HIS A 313 1.48 6.18 3.22
C HIS A 313 2.34 6.00 4.49
N LEU A 314 2.75 7.14 5.05
CA LEU A 314 3.52 7.18 6.29
C LEU A 314 2.64 6.68 7.43
N LEU A 315 3.06 5.59 8.07
CA LEU A 315 2.43 5.14 9.29
C LEU A 315 2.83 6.11 10.40
N ALA A 316 1.84 6.69 11.09
CA ALA A 316 2.06 7.64 12.16
C ALA A 316 3.20 7.18 13.08
N THR A 317 4.35 7.84 12.96
CA THR A 317 5.34 7.87 14.01
C THR A 317 4.63 8.60 15.13
N SER A 318 4.15 7.84 16.14
CA SER A 318 3.46 8.38 17.30
C SER A 318 4.12 9.71 17.68
N SER A 319 3.27 10.74 17.81
CA SER A 319 3.55 12.16 18.05
C SER A 319 5.00 12.54 18.40
N PRO A 320 5.54 13.66 17.87
CA PRO A 320 6.89 14.15 18.17
C PRO A 320 7.09 14.61 19.63
N SER A 321 6.41 14.00 20.62
CA SER A 321 6.92 14.01 21.99
C SER A 321 8.35 13.46 21.91
N ILE A 322 9.28 14.34 22.21
CA ILE A 322 10.70 14.44 21.82
C ILE A 322 11.58 13.21 22.16
N GLU A 323 11.01 12.13 22.70
CA GLU A 323 11.76 10.98 23.25
C GLU A 323 11.36 9.60 22.65
N GLY A 324 10.32 9.53 21.82
CA GLY A 324 9.73 8.26 21.38
C GLY A 324 10.29 7.66 20.08
N CYS A 325 11.57 7.30 20.00
CA CYS A 325 12.05 6.48 18.87
C CYS A 325 11.24 5.15 18.83
N TRP A 326 10.57 4.86 17.70
CA TRP A 326 9.64 3.73 17.56
C TRP A 326 10.29 2.38 17.95
N MET A 327 11.59 2.24 17.68
CA MET A 327 12.38 1.14 18.22
C MET A 327 13.21 1.65 19.40
N PRO A 328 13.07 1.03 20.60
CA PRO A 328 13.93 1.38 21.71
C PRO A 328 15.38 1.08 21.35
N ALA A 329 16.33 1.84 21.92
CA ALA A 329 17.77 1.65 21.75
C ALA A 329 18.18 0.16 21.86
N LYS A 330 17.60 -0.54 22.83
CA LYS A 330 17.79 -1.97 23.07
C LYS A 330 17.46 -2.86 21.85
N ALA A 331 16.44 -2.52 21.08
CA ALA A 331 16.08 -3.31 19.90
C ALA A 331 17.13 -3.20 18.78
N TYR A 332 17.82 -2.06 18.67
CA TYR A 332 18.96 -1.90 17.76
C TYR A 332 20.19 -2.66 18.27
N GLN A 333 20.50 -2.59 19.57
CA GLN A 333 21.56 -3.39 20.18
C GLN A 333 21.33 -4.90 19.98
N GLU A 334 20.09 -5.36 20.11
CA GLU A 334 19.70 -6.75 19.80
C GLU A 334 19.88 -7.07 18.31
N THR A 335 19.56 -6.13 17.41
CA THR A 335 19.73 -6.31 15.96
C THR A 335 21.21 -6.44 15.60
N ILE A 336 22.05 -5.53 16.11
CA ILE A 336 23.51 -5.59 15.96
C ILE A 336 24.04 -6.92 16.51
N SER A 337 23.61 -7.34 17.70
CA SER A 337 24.01 -8.60 18.31
C SER A 337 23.62 -9.83 17.48
N LYS A 338 22.43 -9.83 16.85
CA LYS A 338 21.97 -10.89 15.96
C LYS A 338 22.81 -10.96 14.68
N SER A 339 23.16 -9.81 14.11
CA SER A 339 24.02 -9.73 12.92
C SER A 339 25.40 -10.34 13.17
N LEU A 340 25.90 -10.26 14.41
CA LEU A 340 27.16 -10.90 14.83
C LEU A 340 27.07 -12.43 15.01
N ALA A 341 25.85 -12.97 15.16
CA ALA A 341 25.61 -14.40 15.30
C ALA A 341 25.34 -15.10 13.97
N SER A 342 25.19 -14.35 12.88
CA SER A 342 24.97 -14.93 11.55
C SER A 342 26.13 -15.83 11.15
N ARG A 343 25.81 -17.08 10.82
CA ARG A 343 26.78 -18.06 10.28
C ARG A 343 27.16 -17.76 8.84
N ASN A 344 26.35 -16.97 8.14
CA ASN A 344 26.60 -16.57 6.75
C ASN A 344 27.36 -15.24 6.74
N THR A 345 28.68 -15.35 6.67
CA THR A 345 29.63 -14.22 6.63
C THR A 345 30.03 -13.85 5.20
N LYS A 346 29.21 -14.22 4.20
CA LYS A 346 29.55 -13.98 2.81
C LYS A 346 29.71 -12.47 2.58
N PRO A 347 30.81 -12.03 1.95
CA PRO A 347 30.95 -10.65 1.51
C PRO A 347 29.75 -10.23 0.66
N GLY A 348 29.40 -8.96 0.72
CA GLY A 348 28.27 -8.42 -0.01
C GLY A 348 28.36 -6.91 -0.14
N SER A 349 27.31 -6.28 -0.63
CA SER A 349 27.29 -4.84 -0.88
C SER A 349 26.22 -4.17 -0.02
N ILE A 350 26.57 -2.99 0.49
CA ILE A 350 25.60 -2.02 1.03
C ILE A 350 25.13 -1.17 -0.12
N TYR A 351 23.84 -0.88 -0.16
CA TYR A 351 23.24 -0.01 -1.17
C TYR A 351 22.27 0.96 -0.53
N ALA A 352 22.08 2.09 -1.20
CA ALA A 352 21.01 3.02 -0.89
C ALA A 352 20.26 3.40 -2.17
N TYR A 353 18.96 3.57 -2.06
CA TYR A 353 18.12 4.00 -3.17
C TYR A 353 16.97 4.86 -2.70
N THR A 354 16.39 5.64 -3.61
CA THR A 354 15.08 6.27 -3.47
C THR A 354 14.14 5.79 -4.58
N VAL A 355 12.91 6.27 -4.61
CA VAL A 355 11.93 5.95 -5.66
C VAL A 355 11.27 7.20 -6.21
N ALA A 356 10.88 7.14 -7.47
CA ALA A 356 10.21 8.25 -8.16
C ALA A 356 8.98 8.76 -7.39
N GLY A 357 8.86 10.09 -7.30
CA GLY A 357 7.82 10.81 -6.55
C GLY A 357 8.01 10.83 -5.03
N ASN A 358 9.07 10.19 -4.49
CA ASN A 358 9.36 10.10 -3.06
C ASN A 358 10.86 10.29 -2.76
N GLU A 359 11.52 11.13 -3.56
CA GLU A 359 12.97 11.36 -3.58
C GLU A 359 13.53 11.86 -2.25
N ARG A 360 12.68 12.48 -1.41
CA ARG A 360 13.01 12.92 -0.05
C ARG A 360 13.41 11.76 0.87
N TYR A 361 12.88 10.57 0.63
CA TYR A 361 13.11 9.41 1.48
C TYR A 361 14.07 8.45 0.80
N LEU A 362 14.93 7.81 1.58
CA LEU A 362 15.83 6.79 1.06
C LEU A 362 15.78 5.51 1.88
N LYS A 363 16.07 4.40 1.22
CA LYS A 363 16.19 3.08 1.82
C LYS A 363 17.65 2.66 1.83
N ILE A 364 18.11 2.14 2.97
CA ILE A 364 19.44 1.53 3.13
C ILE A 364 19.26 0.03 3.29
N GLY A 365 19.95 -0.74 2.45
CA GLY A 365 19.88 -2.19 2.45
C GLY A 365 21.25 -2.85 2.26
N TYR A 366 21.31 -4.17 2.47
CA TYR A 366 22.42 -4.99 2.02
C TYR A 366 21.98 -6.14 1.12
N THR A 367 22.93 -6.68 0.35
CA THR A 367 22.75 -7.89 -0.46
C THR A 367 24.07 -8.65 -0.59
N CYS A 368 24.02 -9.98 -0.66
CA CYS A 368 25.15 -10.82 -1.07
C CYS A 368 25.08 -11.19 -2.57
N ARG A 369 24.09 -10.64 -3.30
CA ARG A 369 23.91 -10.76 -4.76
C ARG A 369 24.19 -9.42 -5.44
N GLN A 370 23.96 -9.32 -6.74
CA GLN A 370 24.06 -8.03 -7.43
C GLN A 370 23.00 -7.05 -6.91
N ILE A 371 23.38 -5.76 -6.82
CA ILE A 371 22.47 -4.69 -6.39
C ILE A 371 21.31 -4.53 -7.39
N SER A 372 21.58 -4.68 -8.69
CA SER A 372 20.60 -4.64 -9.77
C SER A 372 19.47 -5.66 -9.58
N GLU A 373 19.80 -6.91 -9.25
CA GLU A 373 18.79 -7.94 -8.94
C GLU A 373 17.91 -7.54 -7.76
N ARG A 374 18.52 -6.98 -6.71
CA ARG A 374 17.78 -6.56 -5.52
C ARG A 374 16.88 -5.35 -5.80
N HIS A 375 17.34 -4.40 -6.61
CA HIS A 375 16.52 -3.29 -7.08
C HIS A 375 15.35 -3.79 -7.93
N ALA A 376 15.57 -4.73 -8.86
CA ALA A 376 14.52 -5.34 -9.67
C ALA A 376 13.45 -6.04 -8.82
N GLU A 377 13.84 -6.73 -7.74
CA GLU A 377 12.88 -7.34 -6.79
C GLU A 377 12.01 -6.30 -6.08
N TRP A 378 12.59 -5.17 -5.68
CA TRP A 378 11.85 -4.09 -5.05
C TRP A 378 10.92 -3.38 -6.03
N THR A 379 11.40 -3.12 -7.25
CA THR A 379 10.60 -2.58 -8.36
C THR A 379 9.41 -3.49 -8.64
N PHE A 380 9.65 -4.80 -8.78
CA PHE A 380 8.60 -5.80 -9.01
C PHE A 380 7.60 -5.86 -7.85
N SER A 381 8.08 -5.96 -6.61
CA SER A 381 7.22 -6.19 -5.45
C SER A 381 6.40 -4.96 -5.07
N CYS A 382 7.01 -3.77 -5.13
CA CYS A 382 6.38 -2.53 -4.65
C CYS A 382 5.75 -1.68 -5.77
N ASN A 383 5.97 -2.05 -7.04
CA ASN A 383 5.59 -1.27 -8.22
C ASN A 383 6.12 0.17 -8.21
N ARG A 384 7.36 0.37 -7.76
CA ARG A 384 7.98 1.71 -7.72
C ARG A 384 9.29 1.68 -8.46
N GLU A 385 9.54 2.73 -9.23
CA GLU A 385 10.80 2.87 -9.95
C GLU A 385 11.93 3.19 -8.98
N VAL A 386 12.91 2.30 -8.89
CA VAL A 386 14.06 2.43 -7.99
C VAL A 386 15.14 3.31 -8.63
N ILE A 387 15.52 4.37 -7.93
CA ILE A 387 16.59 5.30 -8.30
C ILE A 387 17.79 5.02 -7.37
N SER A 388 18.84 4.42 -7.93
CA SER A 388 20.04 4.04 -7.19
C SER A 388 20.82 5.28 -6.72
N LEU A 389 21.17 5.33 -5.42
CA LEU A 389 21.95 6.43 -4.83
C LEU A 389 23.36 6.00 -4.40
N TYR A 390 23.52 4.75 -3.95
CA TYR A 390 24.81 4.20 -3.50
C TYR A 390 24.91 2.70 -3.85
N PRO A 391 26.09 2.20 -4.27
CA PRO A 391 27.34 2.94 -4.50
C PRO A 391 27.26 3.82 -5.76
N ALA A 392 28.17 4.79 -5.87
CA ALA A 392 28.37 5.50 -7.13
C ALA A 392 28.70 4.50 -8.26
N ALA A 393 28.37 4.84 -9.51
CA ALA A 393 28.58 3.96 -10.66
C ALA A 393 30.03 3.45 -10.78
N SER A 394 31.01 4.27 -10.40
CA SER A 394 32.45 3.91 -10.37
C SER A 394 32.86 2.96 -9.25
N ALA A 395 32.04 2.84 -8.20
CA ALA A 395 32.30 2.01 -7.02
C ALA A 395 31.41 0.75 -6.99
N VAL A 396 30.67 0.47 -8.07
CA VAL A 396 29.87 -0.75 -8.23
C VAL A 396 30.79 -1.96 -8.15
N GLY A 397 30.44 -2.93 -7.28
CA GLY A 397 31.20 -4.16 -7.09
C GLY A 397 32.09 -4.17 -5.85
N ARG A 398 32.27 -3.04 -5.15
CA ARG A 398 32.96 -3.05 -3.84
C ARG A 398 32.14 -3.89 -2.86
N GLN A 399 32.76 -4.97 -2.37
CA GLN A 399 32.19 -5.82 -1.33
C GLN A 399 32.72 -5.41 0.05
N VAL A 400 31.89 -5.61 1.06
CA VAL A 400 32.17 -5.38 2.48
C VAL A 400 31.94 -6.68 3.20
N ASP A 401 32.86 -7.03 4.10
CA ASP A 401 32.67 -8.15 5.01
C ASP A 401 31.55 -7.84 6.00
N TYR A 402 30.77 -8.84 6.40
CA TYR A 402 29.66 -8.66 7.34
C TYR A 402 28.68 -7.54 6.96
N PRO A 403 28.15 -7.51 5.73
CA PRO A 403 27.34 -6.39 5.24
C PRO A 403 26.05 -6.20 6.07
N GLN A 404 25.50 -7.29 6.64
CA GLN A 404 24.36 -7.21 7.55
C GLN A 404 24.67 -6.42 8.84
N LEU A 405 25.89 -6.55 9.38
CA LEU A 405 26.32 -5.78 10.54
C LEU A 405 26.44 -4.30 10.17
N VAL A 406 27.05 -4.00 9.02
CA VAL A 406 27.19 -2.63 8.52
C VAL A 406 25.83 -1.98 8.30
N GLU A 407 24.86 -2.66 7.68
CA GLU A 407 23.49 -2.17 7.56
C GLU A 407 22.87 -1.89 8.95
N SER A 408 23.02 -2.82 9.90
CA SER A 408 22.48 -2.68 11.26
C SER A 408 23.04 -1.44 11.98
N LEU A 409 24.33 -1.15 11.79
CA LEU A 409 25.00 0.03 12.37
C LEU A 409 24.52 1.32 11.70
N CYS A 410 24.35 1.33 10.37
CA CYS A 410 23.77 2.46 9.65
C CYS A 410 22.35 2.77 10.15
N HIS A 411 21.52 1.74 10.28
CA HIS A 411 20.15 1.87 10.79
C HIS A 411 20.10 2.36 12.23
N ALA A 412 21.05 1.94 13.07
CA ALA A 412 21.16 2.37 14.46
C ALA A 412 21.56 3.85 14.57
N GLU A 413 22.53 4.30 13.77
CA GLU A 413 22.95 5.71 13.75
C GLU A 413 21.86 6.63 13.21
N LEU A 414 21.13 6.19 12.18
CA LEU A 414 20.06 6.97 11.56
C LEU A 414 18.68 6.76 12.21
N ARG A 415 18.62 6.11 13.39
CA ARG A 415 17.35 5.71 14.03
C ARG A 415 16.36 6.85 14.25
N ARG A 416 16.85 8.06 14.48
CA ARG A 416 16.02 9.26 14.73
C ARG A 416 15.33 9.78 13.47
N HIS A 417 15.82 9.42 12.29
CA HIS A 417 15.28 9.82 11.00
C HIS A 417 14.51 8.68 10.32
N ARG A 418 14.35 7.54 11.00
CA ARG A 418 13.71 6.35 10.44
C ARG A 418 12.20 6.59 10.31
N ILE A 419 11.66 6.29 9.14
CA ILE A 419 10.23 6.34 8.87
C ILE A 419 9.66 4.95 8.61
N ARG A 420 8.34 4.83 8.75
CA ARG A 420 7.60 3.59 8.51
C ARG A 420 6.58 3.84 7.43
N ILE A 421 6.57 2.95 6.46
CA ILE A 421 5.70 3.07 5.29
C ILE A 421 4.89 1.78 5.19
N TYR A 422 3.60 1.91 4.97
CA TYR A 422 2.80 0.80 4.48
C TYR A 422 2.74 0.86 2.96
N CYS A 423 3.13 -0.24 2.31
CA CYS A 423 3.07 -0.35 0.86
C CYS A 423 1.84 -1.16 0.47
N GLY A 424 0.85 -0.52 -0.17
CA GLY A 424 -0.34 -1.20 -0.69
C GLY A 424 -0.02 -2.23 -1.78
N ALA A 425 1.03 -2.02 -2.56
CA ALA A 425 1.44 -2.94 -3.62
C ALA A 425 2.00 -4.27 -3.08
N CYS A 426 2.94 -4.23 -2.13
CA CYS A 426 3.52 -5.45 -1.55
C CYS A 426 2.85 -5.90 -0.24
N GLN A 427 1.84 -5.16 0.23
CA GLN A 427 1.06 -5.43 1.44
C GLN A 427 1.92 -5.59 2.71
N LYS A 428 3.11 -4.98 2.73
CA LYS A 428 4.06 -5.03 3.85
C LYS A 428 4.32 -3.65 4.42
N GLN A 429 4.72 -3.65 5.67
CA GLN A 429 5.31 -2.50 6.30
C GLN A 429 6.81 -2.49 6.03
N HIS A 430 7.29 -1.42 5.40
CA HIS A 430 8.71 -1.16 5.25
C HIS A 430 9.20 -0.34 6.43
N VAL A 431 10.31 -0.80 7.02
CA VAL A 431 10.95 -0.13 8.14
C VAL A 431 12.38 0.27 7.79
N GLU A 432 12.84 0.08 6.55
CA GLU A 432 14.22 0.39 6.17
C GLU A 432 14.37 1.77 5.51
N TRP A 433 13.38 2.66 5.68
CA TRP A 433 13.35 3.99 5.07
C TRP A 433 13.71 5.10 6.06
N PHE A 434 14.33 6.15 5.54
CA PHE A 434 14.86 7.28 6.32
C PHE A 434 14.53 8.62 5.64
N ASP A 435 14.19 9.62 6.46
CA ASP A 435 14.05 11.04 6.08
C ASP A 435 15.37 11.77 6.35
N VAL A 436 16.36 11.53 5.48
CA VAL A 436 17.68 12.17 5.49
C VAL A 436 18.14 12.44 4.06
N SER A 437 19.00 13.44 3.87
CA SER A 437 19.66 13.69 2.58
C SER A 437 20.51 12.49 2.15
N SER A 438 20.61 12.27 0.83
CA SER A 438 21.49 11.25 0.23
C SER A 438 22.94 11.34 0.73
N ASP A 439 23.51 12.55 0.80
CA ASP A 439 24.89 12.77 1.26
C ASP A 439 25.11 12.26 2.69
N ARG A 440 24.20 12.61 3.61
CA ARG A 440 24.25 12.13 4.99
C ARG A 440 24.19 10.61 5.07
N ALA A 441 23.34 9.96 4.28
CA ALA A 441 23.24 8.51 4.25
C ALA A 441 24.51 7.86 3.70
N ILE A 442 25.07 8.41 2.62
CA ILE A 442 26.32 7.93 2.01
C ILE A 442 27.48 8.03 3.02
N ILE A 443 27.64 9.17 3.70
CA ILE A 443 28.66 9.36 4.75
C ILE A 443 28.54 8.28 5.84
N VAL A 444 27.32 7.98 6.30
CA VAL A 444 27.11 6.94 7.32
C VAL A 444 27.45 5.54 6.79
N ILE A 445 27.04 5.22 5.56
CA ILE A 445 27.36 3.95 4.91
C ILE A 445 28.87 3.77 4.75
N GLU A 446 29.56 4.78 4.25
CA GLU A 446 31.02 4.75 4.05
C GLU A 446 31.75 4.64 5.39
N LYS A 447 31.34 5.39 6.41
CA LYS A 447 31.92 5.32 7.76
C LYS A 447 31.90 3.90 8.30
N TRP A 448 30.74 3.23 8.29
CA TRP A 448 30.61 1.88 8.84
C TRP A 448 31.22 0.80 7.95
N SER A 449 31.20 1.01 6.62
CA SER A 449 31.88 0.10 5.69
C SER A 449 33.40 0.11 5.90
N GLN A 450 34.00 1.30 5.99
CA GLN A 450 35.44 1.46 6.25
C GLN A 450 35.84 1.00 7.64
N TRP A 451 35.01 1.26 8.65
CA TRP A 451 35.20 0.72 10.00
C TRP A 451 35.26 -0.81 9.98
N MET A 452 34.34 -1.47 9.27
CA MET A 452 34.32 -2.92 9.17
C MET A 452 35.56 -3.48 8.45
N THR A 453 36.01 -2.84 7.36
CA THR A 453 37.28 -3.21 6.69
C THR A 453 38.46 -3.13 7.67
N ARG A 454 38.65 -1.98 8.34
CA ARG A 454 39.75 -1.82 9.31
C ARG A 454 39.67 -2.83 10.45
N LEU A 455 38.47 -3.07 10.98
CA LEU A 455 38.28 -3.97 12.11
C LEU A 455 38.56 -5.43 11.73
N ALA A 456 38.14 -5.86 10.54
CA ALA A 456 38.38 -7.20 10.03
C ALA A 456 39.87 -7.48 9.82
N ASP A 457 40.62 -6.48 9.34
CA ASP A 457 42.04 -6.60 9.04
C ASP A 457 42.93 -6.63 10.30
N HIS A 458 42.56 -5.90 11.36
CA HIS A 458 43.50 -5.58 12.46
C HIS A 458 43.23 -6.26 13.80
N ARG A 459 42.07 -6.90 14.02
CA ARG A 459 41.73 -7.46 15.34
C ARG A 459 41.23 -8.91 15.29
N PRO A 460 42.04 -9.90 15.74
CA PRO A 460 41.49 -11.21 16.06
C PRO A 460 40.43 -11.07 17.16
N ASN A 461 39.35 -11.83 17.08
CA ASN A 461 38.23 -11.81 18.03
C ASN A 461 37.40 -10.50 18.11
N TRP A 462 37.46 -9.63 17.09
CA TRP A 462 36.70 -8.36 17.07
C TRP A 462 35.19 -8.55 17.36
N LYS A 463 34.58 -9.67 16.94
CA LYS A 463 33.16 -9.98 17.20
C LYS A 463 32.84 -9.98 18.70
N ASN A 464 33.75 -10.47 19.53
CA ASN A 464 33.56 -10.51 20.98
C ASN A 464 33.68 -9.11 21.57
N ALA A 465 34.60 -8.29 21.07
CA ALA A 465 34.72 -6.89 21.47
C ALA A 465 33.45 -6.08 21.12
N VAL A 466 32.96 -6.19 19.88
CA VAL A 466 31.70 -5.54 19.47
C VAL A 466 30.52 -6.02 20.33
N LYS A 467 30.41 -7.32 20.61
CA LYS A 467 29.38 -7.86 21.50
C LYS A 467 29.49 -7.30 22.92
N ALA A 468 30.70 -7.15 23.45
CA ALA A 468 30.94 -6.62 24.78
C ALA A 468 30.49 -5.16 24.86
N ILE A 469 30.88 -4.32 23.90
CA ILE A 469 30.48 -2.90 23.81
C ILE A 469 28.95 -2.78 23.75
N VAL A 470 28.32 -3.48 22.80
CA VAL A 470 26.87 -3.39 22.56
C VAL A 470 26.03 -3.90 23.74
N ARG A 471 26.55 -4.83 24.53
CA ARG A 471 25.87 -5.36 25.73
C ARG A 471 26.18 -4.59 27.01
N GLY A 472 27.37 -3.99 27.11
CA GLY A 472 27.86 -3.30 28.29
C GLY A 472 27.39 -1.85 28.39
N ALA A 473 27.14 -1.20 27.25
CA ALA A 473 26.71 0.18 27.22
C ALA A 473 25.24 0.34 27.65
N SER A 474 25.00 1.31 28.54
CA SER A 474 23.67 1.70 29.02
C SER A 474 22.83 2.39 27.95
N ASP A 475 23.48 2.98 26.94
CA ASP A 475 22.85 3.73 25.86
C ASP A 475 23.45 3.39 24.48
N LEU A 476 22.63 3.50 23.43
CA LEU A 476 23.02 3.14 22.07
C LEU A 476 24.00 4.14 21.48
N GLU A 477 23.84 5.44 21.73
CA GLU A 477 24.75 6.46 21.23
C GLU A 477 26.15 6.28 21.82
N ALA A 478 26.23 5.98 23.11
CA ALA A 478 27.48 5.58 23.76
C ALA A 478 28.08 4.33 23.11
N SER A 479 27.25 3.30 22.83
CA SER A 479 27.69 2.09 22.13
C SER A 479 28.30 2.41 20.75
N LEU A 480 27.61 3.24 19.95
CA LEU A 480 28.06 3.59 18.60
C LEU A 480 29.34 4.43 18.65
N GLN A 481 29.47 5.35 19.60
CA GLN A 481 30.68 6.13 19.79
C GLN A 481 31.86 5.24 20.18
N GLU A 482 31.70 4.34 21.14
CA GLU A 482 32.75 3.41 21.55
C GLU A 482 33.17 2.49 20.41
N LEU A 483 32.22 2.01 19.59
CA LEU A 483 32.54 1.22 18.40
C LEU A 483 33.43 1.98 17.41
N THR A 484 33.22 3.29 17.21
CA THR A 484 34.08 4.07 16.29
C THR A 484 35.54 4.20 16.75
N GLN A 485 35.82 3.93 18.03
CA GLN A 485 37.17 3.95 18.62
C GLN A 485 37.85 2.58 18.63
N LEU A 486 37.12 1.52 18.26
CA LEU A 486 37.64 0.15 18.14
C LEU A 486 38.46 0.00 16.86
#